data_AF-A0A2I1HX73-F1
#
_entry.id   AF-A0A2I1HX73-F1
#
_cell.length_a   1.000
_cell.length_b   1.000
_cell.length_c   1.000
_cell.angle_alpha   90.00
_cell.angle_beta   90.00
_cell.angle_gamma   90.00
#
_symmetry.space_group_name_H-M   'P 1'
#
loop_
_entity.id
_entity.type
_entity.pdbx_description
1 polymer ?
#
loop_
_entity_poly.entity_id
_entity_poly.type
_entity_poly.pdbx_seq_one_letter_code
_entity_poly.pdbx_strand_id
1 'polypeptide(L)'
;MDTVSTLFQQNIYGHKKKLTESIENLIKWKIYDDHHKIRLQVFKKINTEWKLISTRIENQPYGSYNGDLIASSLFNNNDIVILTSFGILIYTFSENNKSISLNYFYFMYVNYYNFSHYKEIFSKSTLPLPNYSSFKLNGWVLDAKNNKSSLLKYGVELLTFAIKEHKLELIDDIYKK
;
A
#
# COMPACT_ATOMS: atom_id res chain seq x y z
N MET A 1 9.60 -11.12 2.71
CA MET A 1 10.24 -10.71 3.98
C MET A 1 11.39 -9.77 3.70
N ASP A 2 12.41 -10.25 2.98
CA ASP A 2 13.64 -9.49 2.77
C ASP A 2 13.42 -8.16 2.05
N THR A 3 12.57 -8.12 1.01
CA THR A 3 12.25 -6.89 0.28
C THR A 3 11.72 -5.77 1.18
N VAL A 4 10.82 -6.10 2.12
CA VAL A 4 10.23 -5.11 3.01
C VAL A 4 11.26 -4.57 3.99
N SER A 5 12.08 -5.45 4.57
CA SER A 5 13.18 -5.05 5.46
C SER A 5 14.23 -4.18 4.75
N THR A 6 14.54 -4.49 3.48
CA THR A 6 15.51 -3.69 2.69
C THR A 6 15.05 -2.27 2.40
N LEU A 7 13.73 -1.98 2.36
CA LEU A 7 13.23 -0.61 2.23
C LEU A 7 13.66 0.28 3.41
N PHE A 8 13.75 -0.30 4.62
CA PHE A 8 14.21 0.40 5.82
C PHE A 8 15.74 0.56 5.91
N GLN A 9 16.48 0.13 4.88
CA GLN A 9 17.89 0.46 4.72
C GLN A 9 18.10 1.75 3.91
N GLN A 10 17.06 2.23 3.22
CA GLN A 10 17.13 3.45 2.42
C GLN A 10 17.06 4.71 3.28
N ASN A 11 17.65 5.79 2.79
CA ASN A 11 17.68 7.07 3.48
C ASN A 11 16.27 7.70 3.52
N ILE A 12 15.73 7.89 4.73
CA ILE A 12 14.42 8.51 4.98
C ILE A 12 14.37 10.01 4.71
N TYR A 13 15.52 10.69 4.62
CA TYR A 13 15.60 12.14 4.43
C TYR A 13 15.36 12.57 2.98
N GLY A 14 15.40 11.63 2.03
CA GLY A 14 15.15 11.91 0.61
C GLY A 14 13.70 11.67 0.24
N HIS A 15 12.79 12.58 0.63
CA HIS A 15 11.41 12.56 0.13
C HIS A 15 11.41 12.70 -1.39
N LYS A 16 10.69 11.80 -2.06
CA LYS A 16 10.61 11.74 -3.52
C LYS A 16 9.19 12.06 -3.97
N LYS A 17 9.06 12.97 -4.93
CA LYS A 17 7.78 13.22 -5.61
C LYS A 17 7.39 12.11 -6.56
N LYS A 18 8.37 11.30 -6.99
CA LYS A 18 8.17 10.23 -7.96
C LYS A 18 9.13 9.07 -7.71
N LEU A 19 8.60 7.86 -7.82
CA LEU A 19 9.36 6.62 -7.87
C LEU A 19 9.06 5.88 -9.17
N THR A 20 10.01 5.05 -9.63
CA THR A 20 9.83 4.21 -10.81
C THR A 20 10.52 2.89 -10.58
N GLU A 21 9.78 1.81 -10.74
CA GLU A 21 10.27 0.44 -10.61
C GLU A 21 9.92 -0.34 -11.87
N SER A 22 10.76 -1.28 -12.27
CA SER A 22 10.48 -2.15 -13.43
C SER A 22 10.98 -3.56 -13.20
N ILE A 23 10.19 -4.53 -13.64
CA ILE A 23 10.54 -5.96 -13.62
C ILE A 23 10.80 -6.42 -15.05
N GLU A 24 11.98 -7.01 -15.26
CA GLU A 24 12.41 -7.64 -16.54
C GLU A 24 12.21 -6.78 -17.79
N ASN A 25 12.08 -5.45 -17.63
CA ASN A 25 11.66 -4.52 -18.69
C ASN A 25 10.30 -4.84 -19.35
N LEU A 26 9.43 -5.64 -18.71
CA LEU A 26 8.10 -5.99 -19.20
C LEU A 26 7.00 -5.13 -18.56
N ILE A 27 7.09 -4.93 -17.25
CA ILE A 27 6.15 -4.11 -16.48
C ILE A 27 6.92 -3.01 -15.77
N LYS A 28 6.34 -1.82 -15.74
CA LYS A 28 6.90 -0.63 -15.12
C LYS A 28 5.85 0.08 -14.29
N TRP A 29 6.18 0.29 -13.03
CA TRP A 29 5.40 1.10 -12.11
C TRP A 29 5.96 2.52 -12.07
N LYS A 30 5.06 3.49 -12.09
CA LYS A 30 5.37 4.88 -11.71
C LYS A 30 4.46 5.27 -10.57
N ILE A 31 5.07 5.77 -9.50
CA ILE A 31 4.39 6.22 -8.30
C ILE A 31 4.62 7.72 -8.20
N TYR A 32 3.56 8.46 -7.92
CA TYR A 32 3.58 9.91 -7.79
C TYR A 32 2.96 10.30 -6.45
N ASP A 33 3.64 11.19 -5.75
CA ASP A 33 3.03 11.99 -4.69
C ASP A 33 2.40 13.22 -5.34
N ASP A 34 1.07 13.25 -5.39
CA ASP A 34 0.25 14.30 -5.98
C ASP A 34 -0.53 15.05 -4.89
N HIS A 35 0.16 15.51 -3.84
CA HIS A 35 -0.39 16.33 -2.75
C HIS A 35 -1.65 15.74 -2.08
N HIS A 36 -1.46 15.05 -0.96
CA HIS A 36 -2.50 14.28 -0.25
C HIS A 36 -3.07 13.11 -1.06
N LYS A 37 -2.43 12.75 -2.17
CA LYS A 37 -2.82 11.62 -3.01
C LYS A 37 -1.60 10.86 -3.45
N ILE A 38 -1.72 9.54 -3.48
CA ILE A 38 -0.76 8.67 -4.14
C ILE A 38 -1.38 8.22 -5.46
N ARG A 39 -0.69 8.49 -6.57
CA ARG A 39 -1.08 7.98 -7.88
C ARG A 39 -0.10 6.89 -8.32
N LEU A 40 -0.67 5.74 -8.67
CA LEU A 40 0.03 4.58 -9.18
C LEU A 40 -0.32 4.40 -10.64
N GLN A 41 0.68 4.23 -11.49
CA GLN A 41 0.50 3.92 -12.90
C GLN A 41 1.32 2.69 -13.26
N VAL A 42 0.67 1.73 -13.90
CA VAL A 42 1.31 0.52 -14.41
C VAL A 42 1.37 0.60 -15.93
N PHE A 43 2.57 0.47 -16.46
CA PHE A 43 2.85 0.41 -17.89
C PHE A 43 3.31 -1.00 -18.25
N LYS A 44 2.85 -1.50 -19.39
CA LYS A 44 3.34 -2.74 -19.99
C LYS A 44 4.05 -2.44 -21.30
N LYS A 45 5.16 -3.13 -21.55
CA LYS A 45 5.87 -3.05 -22.81
C LYS A 45 5.13 -3.89 -23.84
N ILE A 46 4.66 -3.26 -24.91
CA ILE A 46 4.01 -3.90 -26.05
C ILE A 46 4.88 -3.57 -27.27
N ASN A 47 5.51 -4.59 -27.84
CA ASN A 47 6.60 -4.46 -28.81
C ASN A 47 7.75 -3.62 -28.22
N THR A 48 7.99 -2.42 -28.75
CA THR A 48 9.03 -1.49 -28.30
C THR A 48 8.47 -0.35 -27.45
N GLU A 49 7.16 -0.21 -27.33
CA GLU A 49 6.50 0.93 -26.70
C GLU A 49 5.93 0.60 -25.32
N TRP A 50 5.99 1.57 -24.41
CA TRP A 50 5.36 1.47 -23.10
C TRP A 50 3.94 2.01 -23.17
N LYS A 51 2.95 1.15 -22.94
CA LYS A 51 1.53 1.54 -22.89
C LYS A 51 1.02 1.54 -21.46
N LEU A 52 0.30 2.59 -21.07
CA LEU A 52 -0.38 2.68 -19.78
C LEU A 52 -1.52 1.64 -19.75
N ILE A 53 -1.52 0.77 -18.74
CA ILE A 53 -2.51 -0.30 -18.59
C ILE A 53 -3.49 -0.02 -17.46
N SER A 54 -3.00 0.53 -16.36
CA SER A 54 -3.82 0.79 -15.18
C SER A 54 -3.36 2.03 -14.44
N THR A 55 -4.31 2.73 -13.81
CA THR A 55 -4.07 3.84 -12.90
C THR A 55 -4.90 3.64 -11.66
N ARG A 56 -4.29 3.86 -10.49
CA ARG A 56 -4.99 3.95 -9.20
C ARG A 56 -4.63 5.26 -8.54
N ILE A 57 -5.61 5.92 -7.97
CA ILE A 57 -5.44 7.13 -7.17
C ILE A 57 -5.98 6.82 -5.80
N GLU A 58 -5.14 6.99 -4.79
CA GLU A 58 -5.48 6.78 -3.40
C GLU A 58 -5.46 8.13 -2.70
N ASN A 59 -6.61 8.56 -2.17
CA ASN A 59 -6.71 9.81 -1.43
C ASN A 59 -6.34 9.55 0.04
N GLN A 60 -5.35 10.27 0.53
CA GLN A 60 -4.88 10.11 1.90
C GLN A 60 -5.86 10.79 2.87
N PRO A 61 -6.38 10.08 3.90
CA PRO A 61 -7.31 10.67 4.86
C PRO A 61 -6.60 11.56 5.91
N TYR A 62 -5.27 11.56 5.92
CA TYR A 62 -4.46 12.24 6.93
C TYR A 62 -4.01 13.62 6.41
N GLY A 63 -4.95 14.58 6.40
CA GLY A 63 -4.81 15.89 5.76
C GLY A 63 -3.64 16.78 6.22
N SER A 64 -2.94 16.44 7.30
CA SER A 64 -1.79 17.20 7.82
C SER A 64 -0.43 16.64 7.42
N TYR A 65 -0.39 15.49 6.74
CA TYR A 65 0.86 14.79 6.43
C TYR A 65 1.07 14.77 4.93
N ASN A 66 2.23 15.27 4.49
CA ASN A 66 2.65 15.11 3.11
C ASN A 66 2.79 13.61 2.85
N GLY A 67 2.16 13.10 1.80
CA GLY A 67 2.21 11.70 1.37
C GLY A 67 3.56 11.30 0.77
N ASP A 68 4.64 11.85 1.33
CA ASP A 68 5.97 11.80 0.76
C ASP A 68 6.40 10.35 0.54
N LEU A 69 6.83 10.06 -0.68
CA LEU A 69 7.39 8.75 -1.01
C LEU A 69 8.82 8.67 -0.49
N ILE A 70 9.13 7.60 0.23
CA ILE A 70 10.48 7.34 0.73
C ILE A 70 11.18 6.37 -0.21
N ALA A 71 10.57 5.20 -0.40
CA ALA A 71 11.15 4.10 -1.12
C ALA A 71 10.08 3.21 -1.76
N SER A 72 10.46 2.51 -2.82
CA SER A 72 9.66 1.45 -3.43
C SER A 72 10.54 0.27 -3.79
N SER A 73 9.93 -0.89 -3.93
CA SER A 73 10.58 -2.07 -4.47
C SER A 73 9.55 -3.03 -5.03
N LEU A 74 9.88 -3.67 -6.15
CA LEU A 74 9.10 -4.76 -6.69
C LEU A 74 9.51 -6.08 -6.04
N PHE A 75 8.54 -6.92 -5.77
CA PHE A 75 8.75 -8.29 -5.32
C PHE A 75 7.55 -9.11 -5.78
N ASN A 76 7.77 -10.38 -6.14
CA ASN A 76 6.77 -11.42 -6.41
C ASN A 76 5.50 -11.00 -7.20
N ASN A 77 5.20 -11.66 -8.33
CA ASN A 77 3.87 -11.60 -8.99
C ASN A 77 3.33 -10.19 -9.33
N ASN A 78 4.20 -9.27 -9.76
CA ASN A 78 3.84 -7.87 -10.05
C ASN A 78 3.38 -7.05 -8.83
N ASP A 79 3.75 -7.47 -7.62
CA ASP A 79 3.51 -6.67 -6.42
C ASP A 79 4.57 -5.58 -6.27
N ILE A 80 4.14 -4.45 -5.72
CA ILE A 80 4.99 -3.34 -5.35
C ILE A 80 4.77 -2.98 -3.90
N VAL A 81 5.87 -2.88 -3.16
CA VAL A 81 5.85 -2.30 -1.82
C VAL A 81 6.31 -0.86 -1.92
N ILE A 82 5.60 0.02 -1.21
CA ILE A 82 5.86 1.44 -1.16
C ILE A 82 5.94 1.85 0.31
N LEU A 83 7.08 2.39 0.69
CA LEU A 83 7.29 3.06 1.97
C LEU A 83 7.04 4.55 1.78
N THR A 84 6.12 5.07 2.58
CA THR A 84 5.74 6.49 2.63
C THR A 84 5.96 7.04 4.02
N SER A 85 5.82 8.36 4.18
CA SER A 85 5.82 9.04 5.48
C SER A 85 4.75 8.53 6.46
N PHE A 86 3.62 8.01 5.95
CA PHE A 86 2.46 7.62 6.76
C PHE A 86 2.20 6.12 6.81
N GLY A 87 3.02 5.32 6.12
CA GLY A 87 2.87 3.87 6.19
C GLY A 87 3.56 3.12 5.09
N ILE A 88 3.42 1.79 5.20
CA ILE A 88 3.85 0.85 4.19
C ILE A 88 2.63 0.28 3.49
N LEU A 89 2.65 0.34 2.16
CA LEU A 89 1.56 -0.09 1.30
C LEU A 89 2.10 -1.17 0.36
N ILE A 90 1.35 -2.25 0.20
CA ILE A 90 1.65 -3.30 -0.78
C ILE A 90 0.50 -3.36 -1.77
N TYR A 91 0.79 -3.03 -3.02
CA TYR A 91 -0.15 -3.09 -4.12
C TYR A 91 0.16 -4.28 -5.01
N THR A 92 -0.90 -4.84 -5.59
CA THR A 92 -0.81 -5.90 -6.59
C THR A 92 -1.47 -5.43 -7.86
N PHE A 93 -0.81 -5.68 -8.99
CA PHE A 93 -1.41 -5.46 -10.31
C PHE A 93 -1.93 -6.77 -10.88
N SER A 94 -3.24 -6.81 -11.17
CA SER A 94 -3.87 -7.89 -11.91
C SER A 94 -3.87 -7.56 -13.40
N GLU A 95 -3.11 -8.33 -14.18
CA GLU A 95 -3.11 -8.19 -15.64
C GLU A 95 -4.47 -8.53 -16.26
N ASN A 96 -5.15 -9.55 -15.73
CA ASN A 96 -6.44 -10.01 -16.22
C ASN A 96 -7.52 -8.94 -16.07
N ASN A 97 -7.58 -8.32 -14.88
CA ASN A 97 -8.59 -7.30 -14.58
C ASN A 97 -8.11 -5.88 -14.93
N LYS A 98 -6.84 -5.73 -15.36
CA LYS A 98 -6.18 -4.44 -15.59
C LYS A 98 -6.34 -3.47 -14.40
N SER A 99 -6.32 -4.01 -13.19
CA SER A 99 -6.64 -3.28 -11.96
C SER A 99 -5.50 -3.35 -10.96
N ILE A 100 -5.38 -2.33 -10.12
CA ILE A 100 -4.44 -2.28 -9.01
C ILE A 100 -5.23 -2.39 -7.71
N SER A 101 -4.94 -3.40 -6.89
CA SER A 101 -5.53 -3.58 -5.55
C SER A 101 -4.49 -3.28 -4.47
N LEU A 102 -4.93 -2.65 -3.38
CA LEU A 102 -4.13 -2.54 -2.16
C LEU A 102 -4.35 -3.83 -1.37
N ASN A 103 -3.29 -4.62 -1.21
CA ASN A 103 -3.35 -5.93 -0.56
C ASN A 103 -2.92 -5.89 0.91
N TYR A 104 -2.16 -4.87 1.30
CA TYR A 104 -1.77 -4.66 2.67
C TYR A 104 -1.45 -3.18 2.91
N PHE A 105 -1.91 -2.66 4.04
CA PHE A 105 -1.57 -1.34 4.52
C PHE A 105 -1.33 -1.37 6.02
N TYR A 106 -0.19 -0.85 6.45
CA TYR A 106 0.10 -0.57 7.84
C TYR A 106 0.45 0.90 7.99
N PHE A 107 -0.44 1.63 8.67
CA PHE A 107 -0.23 3.03 9.01
C PHE A 107 0.88 3.16 10.05
N MET A 108 1.87 3.98 9.76
CA MET A 108 2.92 4.35 10.70
C MET A 108 3.43 5.73 10.37
N TYR A 109 3.65 6.55 11.38
CA TYR A 109 4.28 7.84 11.15
C TYR A 109 5.80 7.68 11.15
N VAL A 110 6.38 7.66 9.95
CA VAL A 110 7.83 7.50 9.77
C VAL A 110 8.50 8.85 9.97
N ASN A 111 9.18 9.00 11.10
CA ASN A 111 10.02 10.14 11.42
C ASN A 111 11.34 9.65 12.04
N TYR A 112 12.25 10.57 12.33
CA TYR A 112 13.56 10.26 12.92
C TYR A 112 13.47 9.41 14.20
N TYR A 113 12.54 9.76 15.10
CA TYR A 113 12.43 9.13 16.42
C TYR A 113 11.89 7.70 16.35
N ASN A 114 10.99 7.43 15.41
CA ASN A 114 10.27 6.15 15.34
C ASN A 114 10.81 5.21 14.24
N PHE A 115 11.72 5.67 13.38
CA PHE A 115 12.22 4.88 12.25
C PHE A 115 12.92 3.58 12.69
N SER A 116 13.76 3.64 13.72
CA SER A 116 14.46 2.46 14.26
C SER A 116 13.47 1.41 14.78
N HIS A 117 12.42 1.86 15.48
CA HIS A 117 11.37 0.99 15.98
C HIS A 117 10.61 0.29 14.84
N TYR A 118 10.22 1.02 13.79
CA TYR A 118 9.55 0.39 12.64
C TYR A 118 10.49 -0.52 11.85
N LYS A 119 11.77 -0.17 11.71
CA LYS A 119 12.78 -1.05 11.13
C LYS A 119 12.86 -2.39 11.85
N GLU A 120 12.77 -2.39 13.18
CA GLU A 120 12.73 -3.62 13.97
C GLU A 120 11.42 -4.40 13.79
N ILE A 121 10.27 -3.73 13.75
CA ILE A 121 8.99 -4.39 13.50
C ILE A 121 8.99 -5.12 12.15
N PHE A 122 9.50 -4.46 11.10
CA PHE A 122 9.48 -4.97 9.73
C PHE A 122 10.69 -5.86 9.38
N SER A 123 11.61 -6.08 10.32
CA SER A 123 12.68 -7.08 10.17
C SER A 123 12.23 -8.49 10.58
N LYS A 124 11.09 -8.63 11.27
CA LYS A 124 10.51 -9.91 11.72
C LYS A 124 9.90 -10.68 10.57
N SER A 125 9.98 -12.02 10.58
CA SER A 125 9.54 -12.98 9.54
C SER A 125 8.10 -12.83 9.01
N THR A 126 7.26 -12.05 9.68
CA THR A 126 5.86 -11.81 9.30
C THR A 126 5.56 -10.31 9.35
N LEU A 127 4.72 -9.85 8.43
CA LEU A 127 4.23 -8.47 8.45
C LEU A 127 3.31 -8.28 9.67
N PRO A 128 3.40 -7.14 10.38
CA PRO A 128 2.47 -6.82 11.44
C PRO A 128 1.03 -6.71 10.89
N LEU A 129 0.04 -6.99 11.73
CA LEU A 129 -1.36 -6.81 11.32
C LEU A 129 -1.68 -5.32 11.12
N PRO A 130 -2.53 -4.96 10.14
CA PRO A 130 -3.00 -3.59 9.97
C PRO A 130 -3.59 -3.03 11.28
N ASN A 131 -3.11 -1.86 11.70
CA ASN A 131 -3.62 -1.21 12.90
C ASN A 131 -4.91 -0.40 12.61
N TYR A 132 -5.59 0.04 13.67
CA TYR A 132 -6.83 0.82 13.57
C TYR A 132 -6.73 2.03 12.61
N SER A 133 -5.62 2.78 12.65
CA SER A 133 -5.43 3.92 11.76
C SER A 133 -5.33 3.53 10.30
N SER A 134 -4.87 2.31 9.99
CA SER A 134 -4.76 1.79 8.62
C SER A 134 -6.12 1.74 7.93
N PHE A 135 -7.17 1.36 8.66
CA PHE A 135 -8.54 1.28 8.13
C PHE A 135 -9.24 2.63 7.97
N LYS A 136 -8.60 3.75 8.35
CA LYS A 136 -9.07 5.09 7.97
C LYS A 136 -8.91 5.37 6.48
N LEU A 137 -8.08 4.60 5.78
CA LEU A 137 -7.93 4.69 4.33
C LEU A 137 -9.09 3.96 3.63
N ASN A 138 -10.00 4.72 2.99
CA ASN A 138 -11.21 4.17 2.38
C ASN A 138 -10.91 3.15 1.26
N GLY A 139 -9.89 3.39 0.42
CA GLY A 139 -9.51 2.43 -0.62
C GLY A 139 -9.00 1.11 -0.03
N TRP A 140 -8.33 1.14 1.13
CA TRP A 140 -7.93 -0.07 1.85
C TRP A 140 -9.13 -0.86 2.36
N VAL A 141 -10.10 -0.20 3.01
CA VAL A 141 -11.32 -0.86 3.51
C VAL A 141 -12.09 -1.53 2.37
N LEU A 142 -12.19 -0.87 1.22
CA LEU A 142 -12.89 -1.40 0.05
C LEU A 142 -12.22 -2.67 -0.50
N ASP A 143 -10.89 -2.66 -0.63
CA ASP A 143 -10.14 -3.82 -1.11
C ASP A 143 -10.17 -4.97 -0.08
N ALA A 144 -9.99 -4.65 1.20
CA ALA A 144 -9.96 -5.64 2.28
C ALA A 144 -11.30 -6.39 2.40
N LYS A 145 -12.44 -5.70 2.31
CA LYS A 145 -13.77 -6.33 2.42
C LYS A 145 -14.18 -7.14 1.20
N ASN A 146 -13.72 -6.75 0.01
CA ASN A 146 -14.14 -7.39 -1.24
C ASN A 146 -13.23 -8.56 -1.66
N ASN A 147 -12.03 -8.66 -1.09
CA ASN A 147 -11.12 -9.77 -1.32
C ASN A 147 -11.23 -10.81 -0.20
N LYS A 148 -11.69 -12.03 -0.53
CA LYS A 148 -11.85 -13.12 0.44
C LYS A 148 -10.56 -13.47 1.20
N SER A 149 -9.41 -13.42 0.52
CA SER A 149 -8.11 -13.68 1.16
C SER A 149 -7.73 -12.58 2.15
N SER A 150 -7.96 -11.31 1.78
CA SER A 150 -7.76 -10.18 2.68
C SER A 150 -8.70 -10.24 3.88
N LEU A 151 -9.96 -10.59 3.68
CA LEU A 151 -10.93 -10.72 4.77
C LEU A 151 -10.57 -11.86 5.73
N LEU A 152 -10.10 -13.00 5.22
CA LEU A 152 -9.61 -14.09 6.07
C LEU A 152 -8.38 -13.68 6.89
N LYS A 153 -7.50 -12.83 6.34
CA LYS A 153 -6.28 -12.39 7.02
C LYS A 153 -6.49 -11.23 7.98
N TYR A 154 -7.40 -10.30 7.66
CA TYR A 154 -7.52 -8.99 8.32
C TYR A 154 -8.95 -8.68 8.79
N GLY A 155 -9.87 -9.65 8.68
CA GLY A 155 -11.29 -9.44 8.96
C GLY A 155 -11.58 -9.12 10.42
N VAL A 156 -10.79 -9.66 11.35
CA VAL A 156 -10.92 -9.36 12.78
C VAL A 156 -10.56 -7.90 13.05
N GLU A 157 -9.46 -7.40 12.49
CA GLU A 157 -9.03 -6.01 12.64
C GLU A 157 -9.99 -5.04 11.94
N LEU A 158 -10.48 -5.41 10.75
CA LEU A 158 -11.46 -4.64 10.00
C LEU A 158 -12.80 -4.55 10.74
N LEU A 159 -13.29 -5.65 11.30
CA LEU A 159 -14.52 -5.66 12.11
C LEU A 159 -14.34 -4.84 13.39
N THR A 160 -13.20 -4.99 14.06
CA THR A 160 -12.86 -4.19 15.25
C THR A 160 -12.88 -2.70 14.94
N PHE A 161 -12.32 -2.29 13.80
CA PHE A 161 -12.41 -0.91 13.32
C PHE A 161 -13.85 -0.49 13.04
N ALA A 162 -14.63 -1.31 12.32
CA ALA A 162 -16.02 -1.00 11.98
C ALA A 162 -16.89 -0.78 13.22
N ILE A 163 -16.70 -1.60 14.27
CA ILE A 163 -17.39 -1.45 15.56
C ILE A 163 -16.98 -0.15 16.25
N LYS A 164 -15.67 0.13 16.35
CA LYS A 164 -15.16 1.37 16.99
C LYS A 164 -15.63 2.64 16.30
N GLU A 165 -15.77 2.60 14.98
CA GLU A 165 -16.25 3.73 14.17
C GLU A 165 -17.78 3.78 14.02
N HIS A 166 -18.51 2.85 14.65
CA HIS A 166 -19.97 2.71 14.51
C HIS A 166 -20.44 2.62 13.04
N LYS A 167 -19.66 1.96 12.17
CA LYS A 167 -19.96 1.79 10.74
C LYS A 167 -20.85 0.57 10.50
N LEU A 168 -22.14 0.69 10.82
CA LEU A 168 -23.12 -0.41 10.71
C LEU A 168 -23.13 -1.09 9.34
N GLU A 169 -23.12 -0.31 8.25
CA GLU A 169 -23.09 -0.87 6.88
C GLU A 169 -21.84 -1.73 6.61
N LEU A 170 -20.69 -1.31 7.14
CA LEU A 170 -19.45 -2.08 6.98
C LEU A 170 -19.49 -3.37 7.81
N ILE A 171 -20.10 -3.34 8.99
CA ILE A 171 -20.31 -4.54 9.81
C ILE A 171 -21.20 -5.53 9.04
N ASP A 172 -22.35 -5.07 8.54
CA ASP A 172 -23.27 -5.89 7.77
C ASP A 172 -22.61 -6.48 6.52
N ASP A 173 -21.82 -5.68 5.80
CA ASP A 173 -21.08 -6.14 4.63
C ASP A 173 -20.09 -7.26 4.96
N ILE A 174 -19.41 -7.19 6.11
CA ILE A 174 -18.46 -8.22 6.55
C ILE A 174 -19.19 -9.53 6.89
N TYR A 175 -20.33 -9.47 7.58
CA TYR A 175 -21.10 -10.66 7.95
C TYR A 175 -21.77 -11.36 6.77
N LYS A 176 -22.00 -10.65 5.66
CA LYS A 176 -22.61 -11.21 4.43
C LYS A 176 -21.64 -11.97 3.52
N LYS A 177 -20.33 -11.97 3.81
CA LYS A 177 -19.28 -12.58 2.97
C LYS A 177 -18.95 -14.02 3.40
#